data_AF-A0A921ZUB6-F1
#
_entry.id   AF-A0A921ZUB6-F1
#
_cell.length_a   1.000
_cell.length_b   1.000
_cell.length_c   1.000
_cell.angle_alpha   90.00
_cell.angle_beta   90.00
_cell.angle_gamma   90.00
#
_symmetry.space_group_name_H-M   'P 1'
#
loop_
_entity.id
_entity.type
_entity.pdbx_description
1 polymer ?
#
loop_
_entity_poly.entity_id
_entity_poly.type
_entity_poly.pdbx_seq_one_letter_code
_entity_poly.pdbx_strand_id
1 'polypeptide(L)'
;MLLMKHLFSGVLGEPAIVVKFGRGPAIGTSYYFTMPLTLSSAIDDYGWIEYESPVSVLPNIRLYCAPEGVWVCIFYEDNGLPAGLQIAAEKSKFNGKVLDWDIQGYTSWSVEVQGVVREYWTTQQYYMSKELLELSCEDRLAAYDTTDLLQGALWVSGFNRELREIPKTGKGMLADGFYLHNCIPGMGYHYYYNMTEELVCGSDTLVPWAPMTRDDKVIGVVLNMIGKIKLDAGEKNYYEDPTVAAIRSIVSTGPQCLYDAATTPGLTTMHVFYVTKPNLITCPKKV
;
A
#
# COMPACT_ATOMS: atom_id res chain seq x y z
N MET A 1 29.47 0.14 14.01
CA MET A 1 28.32 -0.35 13.21
C MET A 1 27.00 -0.43 13.99
N LEU A 2 26.99 -0.25 15.33
CA LEU A 2 25.76 -0.17 16.14
C LEU A 2 25.10 1.23 16.17
N LEU A 3 25.87 2.31 16.03
CA LEU A 3 25.36 3.68 16.19
C LEU A 3 24.39 4.15 15.09
N MET A 4 24.42 3.55 13.90
CA MET A 4 23.54 3.90 12.78
C MET A 4 22.15 3.26 12.86
N LYS A 5 21.97 2.19 13.66
CA LYS A 5 20.68 1.50 13.78
C LYS A 5 19.66 2.29 14.62
N HIS A 6 20.10 3.09 15.59
CA HIS A 6 19.19 3.90 16.44
C HIS A 6 18.78 5.25 15.83
N LEU A 7 19.43 5.72 14.77
CA LEU A 7 19.08 7.00 14.14
C LEU A 7 17.85 6.92 13.22
N PHE A 8 17.53 5.72 12.70
CA PHE A 8 16.40 5.53 11.78
C PHE A 8 15.03 5.53 12.48
N SER A 9 14.87 4.78 13.58
CA SER A 9 13.60 4.79 14.35
C SER A 9 13.37 6.12 15.08
N GLY A 10 14.44 6.88 15.37
CA GLY A 10 14.32 8.17 16.05
C GLY A 10 13.60 9.26 15.24
N VAL A 11 13.83 9.34 13.93
CA VAL A 11 13.35 10.48 13.11
C VAL A 11 12.00 10.21 12.46
N LEU A 12 11.82 9.04 11.86
CA LEU A 12 10.54 8.64 11.21
C LEU A 12 9.60 7.91 12.18
N GLY A 13 10.09 7.59 13.38
CA GLY A 13 9.39 6.86 14.42
C GLY A 13 9.45 5.34 14.22
N GLU A 14 8.61 4.64 14.99
CA GLU A 14 8.54 3.18 15.03
C GLU A 14 7.81 2.59 13.81
N PRO A 15 7.91 1.27 13.56
CA PRO A 15 7.11 0.58 12.56
C PRO A 15 5.63 0.87 12.75
N ALA A 16 4.93 1.18 11.66
CA ALA A 16 3.50 1.45 11.67
C ALA A 16 2.85 1.10 10.35
N ILE A 17 1.53 1.16 10.29
CA ILE A 17 0.77 1.17 9.04
C ILE A 17 -0.04 2.45 9.05
N VAL A 18 0.34 3.40 8.19
CA VAL A 18 -0.32 4.70 8.10
C VAL A 18 -0.80 4.91 6.67
N VAL A 19 -2.10 5.12 6.50
CA VAL A 19 -2.75 5.19 5.17
C VAL A 19 -3.14 6.62 4.84
N LYS A 20 -3.18 6.92 3.53
CA LYS A 20 -3.45 8.21 2.91
C LYS A 20 -2.28 9.17 3.08
N PHE A 21 -2.05 9.95 2.04
CA PHE A 21 -1.24 11.16 2.08
C PHE A 21 -2.15 12.37 1.81
N GLY A 22 -1.86 13.49 2.46
CA GLY A 22 -2.37 14.77 2.01
C GLY A 22 -1.56 15.95 2.52
N ARG A 23 -1.54 17.04 1.74
CA ARG A 23 -0.86 18.29 2.10
C ARG A 23 -1.86 19.31 2.63
N GLY A 24 -1.68 19.78 3.86
CA GLY A 24 -2.34 21.00 4.32
C GLY A 24 -2.30 21.24 5.84
N PRO A 25 -2.53 22.48 6.31
CA PRO A 25 -2.67 22.83 7.72
C PRO A 25 -4.13 22.87 8.21
N ALA A 26 -5.10 22.41 7.40
CA ALA A 26 -6.52 22.53 7.73
C ALA A 26 -6.89 21.70 8.97
N ILE A 27 -7.28 22.40 10.04
CA ILE A 27 -7.87 21.84 11.24
C ILE A 27 -9.17 21.13 10.83
N GLY A 28 -9.22 19.80 10.97
CA GLY A 28 -10.46 19.02 10.82
C GLY A 28 -10.52 17.93 9.75
N THR A 29 -9.47 17.70 8.94
CA THR A 29 -9.41 16.55 8.02
C THR A 29 -8.08 15.81 8.18
N SER A 30 -8.09 14.59 8.70
CA SER A 30 -6.90 13.80 8.98
C SER A 30 -6.19 13.38 7.69
N TYR A 31 -4.99 13.91 7.47
CA TYR A 31 -4.13 13.64 6.31
C TYR A 31 -3.55 12.22 6.28
N TYR A 32 -3.56 11.56 7.44
CA TYR A 32 -2.99 10.25 7.69
C TYR A 32 -3.92 9.48 8.62
N PHE A 33 -4.12 8.19 8.35
CA PHE A 33 -4.89 7.28 9.20
C PHE A 33 -3.98 6.16 9.69
N THR A 34 -3.71 6.13 10.98
CA THR A 34 -2.96 5.03 11.60
C THR A 34 -3.87 3.80 11.74
N MET A 35 -3.39 2.65 11.27
CA MET A 35 -4.08 1.37 11.40
C MET A 35 -3.60 0.63 12.67
N PRO A 36 -4.43 -0.22 13.28
CA PRO A 36 -4.02 -1.03 14.43
C PRO A 36 -2.90 -2.01 14.05
N LEU A 37 -1.81 -2.01 14.83
CA LEU A 37 -0.66 -2.90 14.59
C LEU A 37 -0.78 -4.26 15.26
N THR A 38 -1.77 -4.46 16.13
CA THR A 38 -2.04 -5.76 16.74
C THR A 38 -3.51 -6.10 16.59
N LEU A 39 -3.81 -7.40 16.52
CA LEU A 39 -5.18 -7.89 16.49
C LEU A 39 -5.97 -7.44 17.74
N SER A 40 -5.33 -7.43 18.90
CA SER A 40 -5.94 -6.93 20.13
C SER A 40 -6.36 -5.48 20.02
N SER A 41 -5.49 -4.59 19.53
CA SER A 41 -5.85 -3.18 19.35
C SER A 41 -6.95 -3.02 18.30
N ALA A 42 -6.90 -3.80 17.20
CA ALA A 42 -7.95 -3.77 16.19
C ALA A 42 -9.34 -4.06 16.78
N ILE A 43 -9.44 -5.08 17.63
CA ILE A 43 -10.70 -5.47 18.28
C ILE A 43 -11.07 -4.51 19.40
N ASP A 44 -10.16 -4.30 20.36
CA ASP A 44 -10.47 -3.65 21.63
C ASP A 44 -10.56 -2.11 21.50
N ASP A 45 -9.67 -1.50 20.71
CA ASP A 45 -9.60 -0.05 20.57
C ASP A 45 -10.39 0.48 19.37
N TYR A 46 -10.41 -0.28 18.26
CA TYR A 46 -11.03 0.15 17.00
C TYR A 46 -12.36 -0.56 16.69
N GLY A 47 -12.72 -1.63 17.42
CA GLY A 47 -13.96 -2.37 17.17
C GLY A 47 -14.00 -3.07 15.81
N TRP A 48 -12.84 -3.44 15.26
CA TRP A 48 -12.74 -4.13 13.99
C TRP A 48 -13.32 -5.54 14.10
N ILE A 49 -13.91 -6.00 12.99
CA ILE A 49 -14.55 -7.30 12.90
C ILE A 49 -13.87 -8.16 11.83
N GLU A 50 -13.94 -9.46 12.03
CA GLU A 50 -13.38 -10.44 11.10
C GLU A 50 -14.27 -10.59 9.87
N TYR A 51 -13.65 -10.74 8.72
CA TYR A 51 -14.28 -11.01 7.44
C TYR A 51 -13.64 -12.22 6.78
N GLU A 52 -14.42 -12.99 6.02
CA GLU A 52 -13.84 -13.97 5.09
C GLU A 52 -13.13 -13.22 3.96
N SER A 53 -11.84 -13.51 3.79
CA SER A 53 -11.03 -12.91 2.73
C SER A 53 -11.49 -13.42 1.35
N PRO A 54 -11.62 -12.56 0.32
CA PRO A 54 -11.92 -13.02 -1.04
C PRO A 54 -10.81 -13.90 -1.61
N VAL A 55 -9.57 -13.68 -1.17
CA VAL A 55 -8.39 -14.43 -1.55
C VAL A 55 -7.42 -14.43 -0.37
N SER A 56 -6.92 -15.61 -0.01
CA SER A 56 -5.70 -15.72 0.79
C SER A 56 -4.74 -16.67 0.11
N VAL A 57 -3.74 -16.10 -0.58
CA VAL A 57 -2.65 -16.90 -1.15
C VAL A 57 -1.62 -17.31 -0.09
N LEU A 58 -1.71 -16.74 1.10
CA LEU A 58 -0.87 -17.04 2.25
C LEU A 58 -1.65 -17.80 3.33
N PRO A 59 -1.00 -18.76 4.03
CA PRO A 59 -1.64 -19.53 5.09
C PRO A 59 -1.73 -18.73 6.40
N ASN A 60 -2.57 -19.20 7.33
CA ASN A 60 -2.58 -18.78 8.74
C ASN A 60 -2.74 -17.27 8.97
N ILE A 61 -3.58 -16.62 8.15
CA ILE A 61 -3.93 -15.20 8.29
C ILE A 61 -5.44 -14.99 8.26
N ARG A 62 -5.91 -14.02 9.02
CA ARG A 62 -7.33 -13.64 9.14
C ARG A 62 -7.51 -12.17 8.85
N LEU A 63 -8.55 -11.83 8.10
CA LEU A 63 -8.81 -10.47 7.64
C LEU A 63 -9.73 -9.74 8.61
N TYR A 64 -9.28 -8.58 9.11
CA TYR A 64 -10.07 -7.72 9.97
C TYR A 64 -10.23 -6.34 9.34
N CYS A 65 -11.43 -5.79 9.41
CA CYS A 65 -11.77 -4.49 8.83
C CYS A 65 -12.53 -3.62 9.84
N ALA A 66 -12.51 -2.31 9.61
CA ALA A 66 -13.33 -1.38 10.36
C ALA A 66 -14.84 -1.64 10.10
N PRO A 67 -15.71 -1.51 11.12
CA PRO A 67 -17.13 -1.80 10.98
C PRO A 67 -17.87 -0.82 10.05
N GLU A 68 -17.32 0.39 9.85
CA GLU A 68 -17.86 1.37 8.92
C GLU A 68 -17.56 1.10 7.44
N GLY A 69 -16.59 0.23 7.16
CA GLY A 69 -16.32 -0.20 5.79
C GLY A 69 -14.97 -0.85 5.58
N VAL A 70 -14.84 -1.47 4.42
CA VAL A 70 -13.79 -2.44 4.11
C VAL A 70 -12.72 -1.91 3.15
N TRP A 71 -12.64 -0.58 2.98
CA TRP A 71 -11.67 0.06 2.06
C TRP A 71 -10.22 -0.27 2.39
N VAL A 72 -9.92 -0.43 3.67
CA VAL A 72 -8.61 -0.85 4.19
C VAL A 72 -8.85 -1.84 5.31
N CYS A 73 -8.29 -3.03 5.17
CA CYS A 73 -8.37 -4.11 6.14
C CYS A 73 -6.97 -4.66 6.40
N ILE A 74 -6.72 -5.23 7.57
CA ILE A 74 -5.44 -5.80 7.94
C ILE A 74 -5.58 -7.31 8.05
N PHE A 75 -4.62 -8.03 7.47
CA PHE A 75 -4.43 -9.44 7.74
C PHE A 75 -3.59 -9.60 9.00
N TYR A 76 -4.09 -10.31 9.99
CA TYR A 76 -3.33 -10.70 11.18
C TYR A 76 -2.99 -12.19 11.13
N GLU A 77 -1.77 -12.52 11.52
CA GLU A 77 -1.40 -13.91 11.78
C GLU A 77 -1.85 -14.36 13.18
N ASP A 78 -1.63 -15.63 13.50
CA ASP A 78 -2.19 -16.27 14.70
C ASP A 78 -1.75 -15.65 16.04
N ASN A 79 -0.56 -15.05 16.12
CA ASN A 79 -0.12 -14.31 17.32
C ASN A 79 -0.62 -12.85 17.35
N GLY A 80 -1.42 -12.45 16.36
CA GLY A 80 -2.00 -11.12 16.26
C GLY A 80 -1.07 -10.05 15.70
N LEU A 81 0.05 -10.42 15.08
CA LEU A 81 0.93 -9.51 14.34
C LEU A 81 0.38 -9.25 12.92
N PRO A 82 0.66 -8.09 12.31
CA PRO A 82 0.13 -7.76 11.00
C PRO A 82 0.94 -8.50 9.93
N ALA A 83 0.27 -9.39 9.20
CA ALA A 83 0.84 -10.14 8.08
C ALA A 83 0.65 -9.44 6.73
N GLY A 84 -0.29 -8.50 6.63
CA GLY A 84 -0.54 -7.78 5.38
C GLY A 84 -1.72 -6.81 5.48
N LEU A 85 -2.09 -6.25 4.34
CA LEU A 85 -3.17 -5.29 4.19
C LEU A 85 -3.93 -5.57 2.89
N GLN A 86 -5.26 -5.54 2.96
CA GLN A 86 -6.14 -5.54 1.80
C GLN A 86 -6.69 -4.14 1.56
N ILE A 87 -6.61 -3.68 0.31
CA ILE A 87 -7.24 -2.45 -0.16
C ILE A 87 -8.44 -2.86 -1.01
N ALA A 88 -9.61 -2.29 -0.73
CA ALA A 88 -10.83 -2.52 -1.52
C ALA A 88 -11.25 -1.23 -2.21
N ALA A 89 -11.81 -1.31 -3.41
CA ALA A 89 -12.47 -0.22 -4.12
C ALA A 89 -13.88 -0.68 -4.53
N GLU A 90 -14.92 0.03 -4.09
CA GLU A 90 -16.30 -0.35 -4.37
C GLU A 90 -16.60 -0.20 -5.86
N LYS A 91 -17.05 -1.29 -6.51
CA LYS A 91 -17.23 -1.32 -7.97
C LYS A 91 -18.24 -0.28 -8.45
N SER A 92 -19.30 -0.05 -7.70
CA SER A 92 -20.36 0.91 -8.00
C SER A 92 -19.88 2.38 -7.98
N LYS A 93 -18.78 2.66 -7.27
CA LYS A 93 -18.22 4.01 -7.10
C LYS A 93 -17.01 4.27 -7.97
N PHE A 94 -16.41 3.22 -8.54
CA PHE A 94 -15.25 3.33 -9.39
C PHE A 94 -15.65 3.62 -10.84
N ASN A 95 -15.18 4.76 -11.37
CA ASN A 95 -15.48 5.23 -12.72
C ASN A 95 -14.22 5.26 -13.57
N GLY A 96 -14.37 5.00 -14.87
CA GLY A 96 -13.25 5.11 -15.82
C GLY A 96 -12.16 4.05 -15.62
N LYS A 97 -12.53 2.86 -15.15
CA LYS A 97 -11.64 1.69 -15.19
C LYS A 97 -11.34 1.35 -16.66
N VAL A 98 -10.12 1.60 -17.11
CA VAL A 98 -9.66 1.31 -18.48
C VAL A 98 -8.76 0.09 -18.59
N LEU A 99 -8.14 -0.32 -17.48
CA LEU A 99 -7.32 -1.53 -17.43
C LEU A 99 -8.15 -2.73 -16.98
N ASP A 100 -7.70 -3.92 -17.37
CA ASP A 100 -8.21 -5.17 -16.86
C ASP A 100 -7.63 -5.41 -15.46
N TRP A 101 -8.52 -5.39 -14.46
CA TRP A 101 -8.10 -5.50 -13.07
C TRP A 101 -7.85 -6.93 -12.64
N ASP A 102 -8.40 -7.92 -13.34
CA ASP A 102 -8.05 -9.32 -13.10
C ASP A 102 -6.59 -9.57 -13.52
N ILE A 103 -6.18 -9.02 -14.67
CA ILE A 103 -4.77 -9.05 -15.12
C ILE A 103 -3.89 -8.23 -14.17
N GLN A 104 -4.35 -7.08 -13.66
CA GLN A 104 -3.59 -6.27 -12.69
C GLN A 104 -3.48 -6.87 -11.29
N GLY A 105 -4.05 -8.06 -11.05
CA GLY A 105 -3.95 -8.76 -9.77
C GLY A 105 -5.02 -8.43 -8.76
N TYR A 106 -6.09 -7.74 -9.16
CA TYR A 106 -7.25 -7.56 -8.30
C TYR A 106 -8.14 -8.81 -8.31
N THR A 107 -8.94 -8.95 -7.26
CA THR A 107 -10.00 -9.94 -7.17
C THR A 107 -11.33 -9.28 -6.84
N SER A 108 -12.42 -9.89 -7.30
CA SER A 108 -13.77 -9.47 -6.92
C SER A 108 -14.10 -9.99 -5.52
N TRP A 109 -14.76 -9.16 -4.71
CA TRP A 109 -15.23 -9.54 -3.39
C TRP A 109 -16.67 -9.05 -3.18
N SER A 110 -17.56 -10.00 -2.91
CA SER A 110 -18.94 -9.73 -2.51
C SER A 110 -19.03 -9.89 -1.00
N VAL A 111 -19.42 -8.82 -0.30
CA VAL A 111 -19.44 -8.84 1.16
C VAL A 111 -20.53 -7.92 1.70
N GLU A 112 -21.16 -8.34 2.80
CA GLU A 112 -22.10 -7.51 3.54
C GLU A 112 -21.35 -6.52 4.44
N VAL A 113 -21.61 -5.23 4.22
CA VAL A 113 -21.10 -4.13 5.04
C VAL A 113 -22.31 -3.37 5.56
N GLN A 114 -22.45 -3.30 6.89
CA GLN A 114 -23.57 -2.63 7.55
C GLN A 114 -24.95 -3.09 7.05
N GLY A 115 -25.13 -4.40 6.84
CA GLY A 115 -26.41 -4.97 6.39
C GLY A 115 -26.67 -4.82 4.88
N VAL A 116 -25.69 -4.34 4.09
CA VAL A 116 -25.82 -4.19 2.64
C VAL A 116 -24.71 -4.96 1.93
N VAL A 117 -25.10 -5.90 1.08
CA VAL A 117 -24.16 -6.61 0.20
C VAL A 117 -23.63 -5.65 -0.86
N ARG A 118 -22.31 -5.53 -0.95
CA ARG A 118 -21.60 -4.68 -1.90
C ARG A 118 -20.51 -5.45 -2.61
N GLU A 119 -20.19 -5.00 -3.81
CA GLU A 119 -19.15 -5.56 -4.66
C GLU A 119 -17.92 -4.65 -4.63
N TYR A 120 -16.76 -5.26 -4.39
CA TYR A 120 -15.48 -4.58 -4.38
C TYR A 120 -14.50 -5.25 -5.34
N TRP A 121 -13.59 -4.44 -5.86
CA TRP A 121 -12.30 -4.92 -6.32
C TRP A 121 -11.33 -4.84 -5.15
N THR A 122 -10.56 -5.90 -4.91
CA THR A 122 -9.58 -5.95 -3.83
C THR A 122 -8.20 -6.29 -4.37
N THR A 123 -7.17 -5.72 -3.75
CA THR A 123 -5.77 -6.06 -3.98
C THR A 123 -5.02 -6.04 -2.65
N GLN A 124 -3.90 -6.74 -2.58
CA GLN A 124 -3.25 -7.05 -1.31
C GLN A 124 -1.76 -6.71 -1.34
N GLN A 125 -1.27 -6.35 -0.17
CA GLN A 125 0.15 -6.33 0.15
C GLN A 125 0.39 -7.14 1.42
N TYR A 126 1.55 -7.77 1.54
CA TYR A 126 1.92 -8.63 2.65
C TYR A 126 3.31 -8.27 3.16
N TYR A 127 3.47 -8.36 4.47
CA TYR A 127 4.67 -7.98 5.20
C TYR A 127 5.46 -9.19 5.69
N MET A 128 4.92 -10.40 5.49
CA MET A 128 5.53 -11.67 5.87
C MET A 128 5.57 -12.59 4.65
N SER A 129 6.63 -13.39 4.57
CA SER A 129 6.74 -14.43 3.54
C SER A 129 5.82 -15.62 3.87
N LYS A 130 5.53 -16.43 2.86
CA LYS A 130 4.79 -17.68 3.06
C LYS A 130 5.52 -18.61 4.03
N GLU A 131 6.83 -18.73 3.90
CA GLU A 131 7.67 -19.61 4.73
C GLU A 131 7.61 -19.19 6.20
N LEU A 132 7.62 -17.88 6.48
CA LEU A 132 7.48 -17.37 7.84
C LEU A 132 6.08 -17.68 8.44
N LEU A 133 5.04 -17.61 7.61
CA LEU A 133 3.66 -17.94 7.99
C LEU A 133 3.40 -19.45 8.10
N GLU A 134 4.29 -20.30 7.58
CA GLU A 134 4.23 -21.75 7.74
C GLU A 134 4.93 -22.25 9.02
N LEU A 135 5.77 -21.41 9.64
CA LEU A 135 6.37 -21.73 10.94
C LEU A 135 5.30 -21.87 12.03
N SER A 136 5.66 -22.61 13.10
CA SER A 136 4.89 -22.62 14.34
C SER A 136 4.80 -21.20 14.93
N CYS A 137 3.78 -20.95 15.77
CA CYS A 137 3.64 -19.65 16.43
C CYS A 137 4.89 -19.25 17.23
N GLU A 138 5.50 -20.20 17.94
CA GLU A 138 6.69 -19.97 18.76
C GLU A 138 7.91 -19.62 17.91
N ASP A 139 8.17 -20.40 16.85
CA ASP A 139 9.30 -20.16 15.95
C ASP A 139 9.14 -18.85 15.18
N ARG A 140 7.91 -18.52 14.77
CA ARG A 140 7.60 -17.26 14.09
C ARG A 140 7.87 -16.06 14.99
N LEU A 141 7.40 -16.11 16.25
CA LEU A 141 7.67 -15.05 17.23
C LEU A 141 9.16 -14.89 17.52
N ALA A 142 9.91 -16.00 17.58
CA ALA A 142 11.36 -15.96 17.79
C ALA A 142 12.12 -15.36 16.59
N ALA A 143 11.60 -15.53 15.37
CA ALA A 143 12.17 -14.99 14.14
C ALA A 143 11.76 -13.54 13.82
N TYR A 144 10.68 -13.04 14.44
CA TYR A 144 10.08 -11.75 14.11
C TYR A 144 10.96 -10.57 14.54
N ASP A 145 11.26 -9.66 13.61
CA ASP A 145 11.94 -8.40 13.90
C ASP A 145 10.92 -7.32 14.26
N THR A 146 10.87 -6.94 15.55
CA THR A 146 9.95 -5.90 16.03
C THR A 146 10.30 -4.49 15.57
N THR A 147 11.46 -4.30 14.93
CA THR A 147 11.94 -3.00 14.44
C THR A 147 11.72 -2.79 12.93
N ASP A 148 11.21 -3.80 12.23
CA ASP A 148 10.91 -3.76 10.80
C ASP A 148 9.47 -4.28 10.61
N LEU A 149 8.62 -3.57 9.86
CA LEU A 149 7.32 -4.15 9.50
C LEU A 149 7.53 -5.26 8.45
N LEU A 150 8.48 -5.06 7.54
CA LEU A 150 8.73 -5.94 6.40
C LEU A 150 9.68 -7.08 6.81
N GLN A 151 9.11 -8.25 7.10
CA GLN A 151 9.83 -9.45 7.49
C GLN A 151 10.48 -10.12 6.26
N GLY A 152 11.52 -9.47 5.72
CA GLY A 152 12.30 -9.94 4.57
C GLY A 152 12.11 -9.08 3.33
N ALA A 153 10.89 -9.01 2.81
CA ALA A 153 10.50 -8.22 1.64
C ALA A 153 9.09 -7.65 1.80
N LEU A 154 8.64 -6.89 0.79
CA LEU A 154 7.23 -6.56 0.60
C LEU A 154 6.69 -7.51 -0.48
N TRP A 155 5.56 -8.17 -0.24
CA TRP A 155 4.89 -8.93 -1.29
C TRP A 155 3.59 -8.24 -1.68
N VAL A 156 3.23 -8.26 -2.95
CA VAL A 156 2.00 -7.65 -3.45
C VAL A 156 1.29 -8.55 -4.43
N SER A 157 -0.02 -8.38 -4.58
CA SER A 157 -0.74 -8.99 -5.69
C SER A 157 -0.23 -8.39 -7.01
N GLY A 158 0.51 -9.20 -7.77
CA GLY A 158 1.06 -8.87 -9.08
C GLY A 158 0.15 -9.30 -10.22
N PHE A 159 0.68 -9.30 -11.44
CA PHE A 159 -0.12 -9.64 -12.61
C PHE A 159 -0.73 -11.05 -12.50
N ASN A 160 -1.96 -11.20 -12.98
CA ASN A 160 -2.72 -12.43 -12.93
C ASN A 160 -2.87 -13.02 -11.51
N ARG A 161 -2.80 -12.16 -10.49
CA ARG A 161 -2.89 -12.50 -9.06
C ARG A 161 -1.71 -13.34 -8.55
N GLU A 162 -0.62 -13.39 -9.30
CA GLU A 162 0.62 -14.00 -8.83
C GLU A 162 1.27 -13.08 -7.80
N LEU A 163 1.79 -13.67 -6.71
CA LEU A 163 2.46 -12.92 -5.68
C LEU A 163 3.79 -12.37 -6.22
N ARG A 164 3.95 -11.05 -6.21
CA ARG A 164 5.18 -10.39 -6.59
C ARG A 164 5.96 -9.96 -5.34
N GLU A 165 7.19 -10.42 -5.24
CA GLU A 165 8.15 -9.86 -4.28
C GLU A 165 8.65 -8.49 -4.76
N ILE A 166 8.73 -7.54 -3.84
CA ILE A 166 9.35 -6.23 -4.00
C ILE A 166 10.53 -6.16 -3.02
N PRO A 167 11.77 -6.00 -3.52
CA PRO A 167 12.93 -5.88 -2.65
C PRO A 167 12.79 -4.75 -1.63
N LYS A 168 13.23 -4.98 -0.39
CA LYS A 168 13.11 -3.97 0.68
C LYS A 168 14.08 -2.80 0.59
N THR A 169 14.91 -2.75 -0.45
CA THR A 169 15.89 -1.67 -0.66
C THR A 169 15.79 -1.06 -2.04
N GLY A 170 16.12 0.23 -2.16
CA GLY A 170 16.16 0.94 -3.43
C GLY A 170 17.12 0.27 -4.42
N LYS A 171 18.32 -0.10 -3.96
CA LYS A 171 19.30 -0.84 -4.75
C LYS A 171 18.77 -2.19 -5.22
N GLY A 172 18.06 -2.92 -4.36
CA GLY A 172 17.43 -4.20 -4.73
C GLY A 172 16.37 -4.00 -5.81
N MET A 173 15.53 -2.98 -5.68
CA MET A 173 14.50 -2.65 -6.67
C MET A 173 15.09 -2.24 -8.01
N LEU A 174 16.17 -1.46 -8.05
CA LEU A 174 16.88 -1.15 -9.30
C LEU A 174 17.39 -2.41 -10.00
N ALA A 175 17.91 -3.38 -9.25
CA ALA A 175 18.34 -4.66 -9.80
C ALA A 175 17.17 -5.53 -10.28
N ASP A 176 15.99 -5.35 -9.70
CA ASP A 176 14.73 -6.03 -10.07
C ASP A 176 13.95 -5.30 -11.18
N GLY A 177 14.53 -4.29 -11.82
CA GLY A 177 13.93 -3.60 -12.97
C GLY A 177 12.97 -2.45 -12.63
N PHE A 178 12.98 -1.97 -11.38
CA PHE A 178 12.32 -0.71 -11.04
C PHE A 178 13.17 0.49 -11.48
N TYR A 179 12.48 1.55 -11.87
CA TYR A 179 13.08 2.83 -12.21
C TYR A 179 12.86 3.82 -11.07
N LEU A 180 13.94 4.51 -10.71
CA LEU A 180 13.94 5.54 -9.68
C LEU A 180 13.45 6.87 -10.26
N HIS A 181 12.36 7.39 -9.71
CA HIS A 181 11.84 8.71 -10.03
C HIS A 181 12.12 9.71 -8.90
N ASN A 182 11.31 10.78 -8.81
CA ASN A 182 11.59 11.88 -7.91
C ASN A 182 11.32 11.50 -6.45
N CYS A 183 12.07 12.14 -5.56
CA CYS A 183 11.74 12.16 -4.15
C CYS A 183 10.79 13.31 -3.86
N ILE A 184 9.68 13.00 -3.19
CA ILE A 184 8.73 14.02 -2.73
C ILE A 184 8.80 14.13 -1.20
N PRO A 185 9.02 15.33 -0.65
CA PRO A 185 8.95 15.55 0.80
C PRO A 185 7.61 15.10 1.37
N GLY A 186 7.65 14.34 2.46
CA GLY A 186 6.50 13.69 3.07
C GLY A 186 6.09 12.34 2.43
N MET A 187 6.81 11.87 1.40
CA MET A 187 6.55 10.60 0.71
C MET A 187 7.80 9.71 0.62
N GLY A 188 8.91 10.26 0.09
CA GLY A 188 10.15 9.51 -0.19
C GLY A 188 10.48 9.42 -1.68
N TYR A 189 11.51 8.64 -1.99
CA TYR A 189 11.94 8.31 -3.36
C TYR A 189 11.01 7.26 -3.96
N HIS A 190 10.36 7.55 -5.08
CA HIS A 190 9.43 6.62 -5.71
C HIS A 190 10.13 5.72 -6.72
N TYR A 191 9.73 4.45 -6.71
CA TYR A 191 10.21 3.43 -7.64
C TYR A 191 9.00 2.84 -8.37
N TYR A 192 9.07 2.77 -9.69
CA TYR A 192 8.01 2.20 -10.52
C TYR A 192 8.61 1.12 -11.42
N TYR A 193 7.97 -0.05 -11.49
CA TYR A 193 8.47 -1.17 -12.29
C TYR A 193 8.40 -0.85 -13.78
N ASN A 194 9.53 -1.01 -14.48
CA ASN A 194 9.67 -0.79 -15.93
C ASN A 194 9.11 0.56 -16.45
N MET A 195 9.12 1.60 -15.61
CA MET A 195 8.48 2.88 -15.91
C MET A 195 9.43 3.79 -16.71
N THR A 196 9.39 3.66 -18.03
CA THR A 196 10.13 4.49 -18.98
C THR A 196 9.19 5.30 -19.86
N GLU A 197 9.73 6.23 -20.65
CA GLU A 197 8.94 7.06 -21.57
C GLU A 197 8.28 6.23 -22.68
N GLU A 198 8.85 5.07 -23.01
CA GLU A 198 8.41 4.14 -24.06
C GLU A 198 7.43 3.08 -23.57
N LEU A 199 7.20 2.97 -22.26
CA LEU A 199 6.29 1.98 -21.70
C LEU A 199 4.87 2.17 -22.29
N VAL A 200 4.32 1.09 -22.85
CA VAL A 200 2.90 1.07 -23.23
C VAL A 200 2.07 0.81 -21.96
N CYS A 201 1.11 1.68 -21.66
CA CYS A 201 0.24 1.49 -20.50
C CYS A 201 -0.85 0.45 -20.81
N GLY A 202 -0.56 -0.80 -20.51
CA GLY A 202 -1.50 -1.93 -20.62
C GLY A 202 -1.74 -2.63 -19.29
N SER A 203 -2.75 -3.50 -19.28
CA SER A 203 -3.17 -4.26 -18.09
C SER A 203 -2.11 -5.24 -17.59
N ASP A 204 -1.15 -5.62 -18.41
CA ASP A 204 -0.06 -6.57 -18.16
C ASP A 204 1.34 -5.93 -18.12
N THR A 205 1.39 -4.60 -18.21
CA THR A 205 2.65 -3.83 -18.34
C THR A 205 2.76 -2.74 -17.29
N LEU A 206 1.64 -2.13 -16.89
CA LEU A 206 1.62 -1.13 -15.82
C LEU A 206 1.41 -1.79 -14.46
N VAL A 207 2.45 -1.91 -13.63
CA VAL A 207 2.29 -2.45 -12.26
C VAL A 207 1.62 -1.38 -11.37
N PRO A 208 0.54 -1.71 -10.63
CA PRO A 208 -0.19 -0.72 -9.85
C PRO A 208 0.55 -0.29 -8.57
N TRP A 209 1.51 -1.08 -8.11
CA TRP A 209 2.28 -0.85 -6.88
C TRP A 209 3.60 -0.12 -7.16
N ALA A 210 3.79 1.02 -6.51
CA ALA A 210 5.04 1.78 -6.56
C ALA A 210 5.62 1.96 -5.15
N PRO A 211 6.68 1.21 -4.79
CA PRO A 211 7.33 1.34 -3.50
C PRO A 211 8.05 2.69 -3.35
N MET A 212 8.15 3.15 -2.11
CA MET A 212 8.83 4.39 -1.72
C MET A 212 9.96 4.10 -0.74
N THR A 213 11.10 4.75 -0.93
CA THR A 213 12.25 4.59 -0.04
C THR A 213 12.72 5.87 0.61
N ARG A 214 13.42 5.69 1.72
CA ARG A 214 14.32 6.68 2.32
C ARG A 214 15.57 5.96 2.78
N ASP A 215 16.73 6.55 2.46
CA ASP A 215 18.04 6.04 2.86
C ASP A 215 18.22 4.55 2.49
N ASP A 216 17.82 4.23 1.25
CA ASP A 216 17.83 2.89 0.63
C ASP A 216 16.90 1.85 1.29
N LYS A 217 15.99 2.23 2.19
CA LYS A 217 15.00 1.31 2.78
C LYS A 217 13.59 1.64 2.33
N VAL A 218 12.79 0.62 2.03
CA VAL A 218 11.35 0.79 1.78
C VAL A 218 10.67 1.31 3.06
N ILE A 219 9.91 2.39 2.90
CA ILE A 219 9.17 3.06 3.99
C ILE A 219 7.68 3.19 3.68
N GLY A 220 7.24 2.64 2.55
CA GLY A 220 5.85 2.62 2.14
C GLY A 220 5.69 2.21 0.69
N VAL A 221 4.45 2.15 0.25
CA VAL A 221 4.03 1.87 -1.12
C VAL A 221 2.86 2.77 -1.49
N VAL A 222 2.77 3.17 -2.76
CA VAL A 222 1.56 3.77 -3.31
C VAL A 222 0.88 2.79 -4.26
N LEU A 223 -0.41 2.56 -4.03
CA LEU A 223 -1.28 1.88 -4.98
C LEU A 223 -1.78 2.90 -6.00
N ASN A 224 -1.69 2.56 -7.29
CA ASN A 224 -2.19 3.37 -8.39
C ASN A 224 -3.35 2.64 -9.09
N MET A 225 -4.49 3.32 -9.19
CA MET A 225 -5.68 2.85 -9.91
C MET A 225 -6.02 3.87 -11.00
N ILE A 226 -5.97 3.47 -12.27
CA ILE A 226 -6.46 4.33 -13.36
C ILE A 226 -7.99 4.36 -13.33
N GLY A 227 -8.54 5.56 -13.14
CA GLY A 227 -9.94 5.85 -12.92
C GLY A 227 -10.14 6.77 -11.71
N LYS A 228 -11.40 6.91 -11.27
CA LYS A 228 -11.78 7.75 -10.12
C LYS A 228 -12.77 7.04 -9.22
N ILE A 229 -12.56 7.12 -7.91
CA ILE A 229 -13.56 6.73 -6.92
C ILE A 229 -14.41 7.94 -6.56
N LYS A 230 -15.73 7.82 -6.71
CA LYS A 230 -16.69 8.82 -6.25
C LYS A 230 -17.25 8.41 -4.90
N LEU A 231 -16.81 9.08 -3.84
CA LEU A 231 -17.30 8.85 -2.49
C LEU A 231 -18.59 9.62 -2.23
N ASP A 232 -19.46 9.04 -1.39
CA ASP A 232 -20.65 9.72 -0.90
C ASP A 232 -20.29 10.75 0.18
N ALA A 233 -21.18 11.73 0.41
CA ALA A 233 -20.96 12.76 1.41
C ALA A 233 -20.83 12.13 2.82
N GLY A 234 -19.76 12.46 3.53
CA GLY A 234 -19.49 11.93 4.88
C GLY A 234 -18.71 10.61 4.89
N GLU A 235 -18.45 9.99 3.74
CA GLU A 235 -17.61 8.80 3.69
C GLU A 235 -16.15 9.14 3.99
N LYS A 236 -15.50 8.23 4.72
CA LYS A 236 -14.09 8.34 5.05
C LYS A 236 -13.26 8.13 3.77
N ASN A 237 -12.58 9.19 3.34
CA ASN A 237 -11.77 9.14 2.14
C ASN A 237 -10.35 8.66 2.43
N TYR A 238 -10.06 7.38 2.16
CA TYR A 238 -8.70 6.81 2.23
C TYR A 238 -7.86 7.05 0.98
N TYR A 239 -8.45 7.58 -0.08
CA TYR A 239 -7.81 7.74 -1.39
C TYR A 239 -7.36 9.17 -1.64
N GLU A 240 -6.63 9.32 -2.72
CA GLU A 240 -6.12 10.57 -3.25
C GLU A 240 -6.40 10.62 -4.75
N ASP A 241 -6.70 11.81 -5.26
CA ASP A 241 -6.93 12.04 -6.69
C ASP A 241 -5.86 13.01 -7.21
N PRO A 242 -4.62 12.54 -7.43
CA PRO A 242 -3.53 13.40 -7.85
C PRO A 242 -3.80 14.04 -9.22
N THR A 243 -3.43 15.29 -9.37
CA THR A 243 -3.46 15.97 -10.67
C THR A 243 -2.35 15.45 -11.58
N VAL A 244 -2.52 15.59 -12.90
CA VAL A 244 -1.46 15.27 -13.87
C VAL A 244 -0.14 16.01 -13.57
N ALA A 245 -0.21 17.24 -13.05
CA ALA A 245 0.98 18.00 -12.64
C ALA A 245 1.70 17.33 -11.46
N ALA A 246 0.95 16.80 -10.48
CA ALA A 246 1.51 16.03 -9.38
C ALA A 246 2.15 14.73 -9.89
N ILE A 247 1.48 13.99 -10.77
CA ILE A 247 2.02 12.77 -11.37
C ILE A 247 3.30 13.03 -12.14
N ARG A 248 3.36 14.07 -13.00
CA ARG A 248 4.59 14.46 -13.71
C ARG A 248 5.72 14.86 -12.76
N SER A 249 5.39 15.43 -11.60
CA SER A 249 6.39 15.77 -10.58
C SER A 249 6.94 14.54 -9.84
N ILE A 250 6.15 13.48 -9.69
CA ILE A 250 6.54 12.22 -9.05
C ILE A 250 7.27 11.34 -10.06
N VAL A 251 6.60 10.99 -11.15
CA VAL A 251 7.06 10.13 -12.24
C VAL A 251 7.68 11.03 -13.31
N SER A 252 8.97 11.34 -13.17
CA SER A 252 9.67 12.33 -13.99
C SER A 252 9.99 11.89 -15.43
N THR A 253 10.04 10.59 -15.69
CA THR A 253 10.40 9.97 -16.99
C THR A 253 9.42 8.86 -17.35
N GLY A 254 8.13 9.10 -17.07
CA GLY A 254 7.05 8.15 -17.34
C GLY A 254 6.50 8.30 -18.76
N PRO A 255 5.72 7.31 -19.22
CA PRO A 255 5.17 7.32 -20.57
C PRO A 255 4.01 8.30 -20.69
N GLN A 256 3.80 8.83 -21.89
CA GLN A 256 2.73 9.81 -22.13
C GLN A 256 1.34 9.23 -21.82
N CYS A 257 1.12 7.93 -22.05
CA CYS A 257 -0.13 7.26 -21.71
C CYS A 257 -0.50 7.32 -20.22
N LEU A 258 0.49 7.36 -19.31
CA LEU A 258 0.25 7.50 -17.87
C LEU A 258 -0.24 8.92 -17.56
N TYR A 259 0.36 9.92 -18.17
CA TYR A 259 -0.03 11.32 -17.98
C TYR A 259 -1.38 11.65 -18.62
N ASP A 260 -1.69 11.02 -19.75
CA ASP A 260 -3.01 11.12 -20.39
C ASP A 260 -4.05 10.46 -19.49
N ALA A 261 -3.78 9.26 -18.97
CA ALA A 261 -4.64 8.59 -18.00
C ALA A 261 -4.87 9.41 -16.73
N ALA A 262 -3.84 10.09 -16.21
CA ALA A 262 -3.95 11.03 -15.08
C ALA A 262 -4.91 12.20 -15.34
N THR A 263 -5.04 12.61 -16.60
CA THR A 263 -5.96 13.67 -17.02
C THR A 263 -7.36 13.11 -17.22
N THR A 264 -7.48 12.02 -17.97
CA THR A 264 -8.74 11.33 -18.26
C THR A 264 -8.43 9.85 -18.52
N PRO A 265 -9.03 8.92 -17.77
CA PRO A 265 -10.16 9.08 -16.85
C PRO A 265 -9.82 9.70 -15.49
N GLY A 266 -8.54 9.81 -15.15
CA GLY A 266 -8.03 10.18 -13.84
C GLY A 266 -7.20 9.07 -13.21
N LEU A 267 -6.60 9.37 -12.07
CA LEU A 267 -5.93 8.41 -11.20
C LEU A 267 -6.51 8.56 -9.79
N THR A 268 -6.79 7.43 -9.17
CA THR A 268 -7.01 7.31 -7.73
C THR A 268 -5.81 6.58 -7.15
N THR A 269 -5.21 7.13 -6.10
CA THR A 269 -4.06 6.53 -5.42
C THR A 269 -4.34 6.33 -3.94
N MET A 270 -3.58 5.44 -3.31
CA MET A 270 -3.55 5.29 -1.85
C MET A 270 -2.13 5.05 -1.41
N HIS A 271 -1.59 5.97 -0.60
CA HIS A 271 -0.32 5.75 0.07
C HIS A 271 -0.53 4.89 1.32
N VAL A 272 0.38 3.93 1.53
CA VAL A 272 0.54 3.16 2.76
C VAL A 272 1.98 3.31 3.22
N PHE A 273 2.18 3.95 4.36
CA PHE A 273 3.48 4.18 4.98
C PHE A 273 3.74 3.15 6.08
N TYR A 274 5.00 2.74 6.19
CA TYR A 274 5.46 1.75 7.17
C TYR A 274 6.09 2.39 8.43
N VAL A 275 5.89 3.69 8.58
CA VAL A 275 6.50 4.52 9.63
C VAL A 275 5.43 5.42 10.26
N THR A 276 5.57 5.71 11.56
CA THR A 276 4.57 6.53 12.29
C THR A 276 4.53 8.00 11.88
N LYS A 277 5.64 8.58 11.36
CA LYS A 277 5.76 10.02 11.06
C LYS A 277 6.09 10.28 9.59
N PRO A 278 5.21 9.92 8.64
CA PRO A 278 5.46 10.11 7.21
C PRO A 278 5.66 11.59 6.82
N ASN A 279 5.02 12.51 7.54
CA ASN A 279 5.18 13.96 7.34
C ASN A 279 6.62 14.47 7.58
N LEU A 280 7.49 13.68 8.23
CA LEU A 280 8.90 14.00 8.47
C LEU A 280 9.86 13.37 7.45
N ILE A 281 9.34 12.72 6.40
CA ILE A 281 10.16 12.16 5.33
C ILE A 281 10.79 13.31 4.53
N THR A 282 12.12 13.37 4.52
CA THR A 282 12.91 14.35 3.77
C THR A 282 13.56 13.70 2.56
N CYS A 283 13.94 14.53 1.59
CA CYS A 283 14.62 14.12 0.36
C CYS A 283 16.07 14.62 0.34
N PRO A 284 17.00 13.99 1.09
CA PRO A 284 18.41 14.33 0.99
C PRO A 284 18.91 14.01 -0.42
N LYS A 285 19.93 14.74 -0.90
CA LYS A 285 20.53 14.46 -2.22
C LYS A 285 20.97 12.99 -2.30
N LYS A 286 20.73 12.37 -3.46
CA LYS A 286 21.23 11.02 -3.78
C LYS A 286 22.74 10.98 -3.52
N VAL A 287 23.19 10.05 -2.69
CA VAL A 287 24.62 9.69 -2.56
C VAL A 287 24.91 8.61 -3.58
#